data_AF-A0A2S2KQT5-F1
#
_entry.id   AF-A0A2S2KQT5-F1
#
_cell.length_a   1.000
_cell.length_b   1.000
_cell.length_c   1.000
_cell.angle_alpha   90.00
_cell.angle_beta   90.00
_cell.angle_gamma   90.00
#
_symmetry.space_group_name_H-M   'P 1'
#
loop_
_entity.id
_entity.type
_entity.pdbx_description
1 polymer ?
#
loop_
_entity_poly.entity_id
_entity_poly.type
_entity_poly.pdbx_seq_one_letter_code
_entity_poly.pdbx_strand_id
1 'polypeptide(L)'
;MAISKETKDFLDSLIDYYINESESYRQIADNFVPEIESVPDTAFGIITGCVYSGFLQAYQNQQQTPSLEDMKEFNKIIKERAPLIKKAILEPRKFEDSKKETDDNQDITTDNSGL
;
A
#
# COMPACT_ATOMS: atom_id res chain seq x y z
N MET A 1 20.55 17.89 10.00
CA MET A 1 20.40 18.17 8.55
C MET A 1 18.96 17.87 8.18
N ALA A 2 18.49 18.34 7.03
CA ALA A 2 17.17 17.98 6.49
C ALA A 2 17.31 16.73 5.61
N ILE A 3 16.23 15.97 5.45
CA ILE A 3 16.17 14.76 4.62
C ILE A 3 16.60 15.14 3.19
N SER A 4 17.47 14.31 2.60
CA SER A 4 17.95 14.50 1.22
C SER A 4 16.79 14.48 0.22
N LYS A 5 16.98 15.10 -0.96
CA LYS A 5 15.97 15.06 -2.02
C LYS A 5 15.67 13.62 -2.46
N GLU A 6 16.69 12.80 -2.63
CA GLU A 6 16.55 11.39 -3.02
C GLU A 6 15.71 10.61 -2.01
N THR A 7 15.98 10.77 -0.71
CA THR A 7 15.21 10.10 0.34
C THR A 7 13.78 10.62 0.42
N LYS A 8 13.52 11.90 0.12
CA LYS A 8 12.16 12.45 0.01
C LYS A 8 11.39 11.85 -1.16
N ASP A 9 12.00 11.83 -2.34
CA ASP A 9 11.37 11.25 -3.54
C ASP A 9 11.04 9.76 -3.31
N PHE A 10 11.93 9.03 -2.61
CA PHE A 10 11.67 7.66 -2.16
C PHE A 10 10.48 7.58 -1.18
N LEU A 11 10.42 8.44 -0.16
CA LEU A 11 9.32 8.46 0.81
C LEU A 11 7.98 8.76 0.15
N ASP A 12 7.93 9.72 -0.77
CA ASP A 12 6.72 10.07 -1.50
C ASP A 12 6.21 8.87 -2.30
N SER A 13 7.11 8.20 -3.03
CA SER A 13 6.80 6.98 -3.78
C SER A 13 6.32 5.85 -2.88
N LEU A 14 6.95 5.67 -1.72
CA LEU A 14 6.61 4.63 -0.75
C LEU A 14 5.21 4.88 -0.13
N ILE A 15 4.90 6.14 0.17
CA ILE A 15 3.57 6.53 0.68
C ILE A 15 2.50 6.31 -0.40
N ASP A 16 2.76 6.71 -1.65
CA ASP A 16 1.85 6.47 -2.77
C ASP A 16 1.58 4.97 -2.97
N TYR A 17 2.62 4.15 -2.88
CA TYR A 17 2.49 2.70 -2.93
C TYR A 17 1.55 2.17 -1.84
N TYR A 18 1.75 2.53 -0.56
CA TYR A 18 0.88 2.04 0.50
C TYR A 18 -0.54 2.63 0.47
N ILE A 19 -0.73 3.82 -0.11
CA ILE A 19 -2.07 4.34 -0.41
C ILE A 19 -2.78 3.45 -1.45
N ASN A 20 -2.07 3.03 -2.50
CA ASN A 20 -2.62 2.14 -3.52
C ASN A 20 -2.95 0.75 -2.97
N GLU A 21 -2.13 0.24 -2.04
CA GLU A 21 -2.28 -1.08 -1.42
C GLU A 21 -3.11 -1.06 -0.12
N SER A 22 -3.75 0.07 0.21
CA SER A 22 -4.41 0.30 1.51
C SER A 22 -5.51 -0.73 1.86
N GLU A 23 -6.16 -1.34 0.87
CA GLU A 23 -7.14 -2.39 1.08
C GLU A 23 -6.52 -3.65 1.70
N SER A 24 -5.36 -4.07 1.21
CA SER A 24 -4.61 -5.22 1.76
C SER A 24 -4.27 -5.00 3.24
N TYR A 25 -3.88 -3.78 3.62
CA TYR A 25 -3.61 -3.43 5.02
C TYR A 25 -4.86 -3.40 5.90
N ARG A 26 -6.00 -3.01 5.32
CA ARG A 26 -7.29 -3.09 6.01
C ARG A 26 -7.69 -4.55 6.28
N GLN A 27 -7.50 -5.44 5.30
CA GLN A 27 -7.73 -6.88 5.45
C GLN A 27 -6.80 -7.51 6.49
N ILE A 28 -5.52 -7.11 6.52
CA ILE A 28 -4.59 -7.54 7.56
C ILE A 28 -5.07 -7.07 8.94
N ALA A 29 -5.48 -5.81 9.07
CA ALA A 29 -5.98 -5.26 10.32
C ALA A 29 -7.23 -6.01 10.84
N ASP A 30 -8.12 -6.43 9.95
CA ASP A 30 -9.35 -7.16 10.28
C ASP A 30 -9.09 -8.49 11.02
N ASN A 31 -7.97 -9.16 10.73
CA ASN A 31 -7.57 -10.41 11.39
C ASN A 31 -7.21 -10.25 12.88
N PHE A 32 -7.05 -9.02 13.36
CA PHE A 32 -6.77 -8.72 14.78
C PHE A 32 -8.04 -8.33 15.55
N VAL A 33 -9.23 -8.54 15.00
CA VAL A 33 -10.48 -8.44 15.75
C VAL A 33 -10.66 -9.75 16.54
N PRO A 34 -10.93 -9.71 17.86
CA PRO A 34 -11.41 -8.57 18.65
C PRO A 34 -10.34 -7.78 19.43
N GLU A 35 -9.05 -8.04 19.24
CA GLU A 35 -7.97 -7.37 19.98
C GLU A 35 -7.84 -5.87 19.67
N ILE A 36 -8.37 -5.42 18.54
CA ILE A 36 -8.39 -4.01 18.12
C ILE A 36 -9.79 -3.40 18.16
N GLU A 37 -9.88 -2.11 18.48
CA GLU A 37 -11.15 -1.37 18.51
C GLU A 37 -11.56 -0.81 17.14
N SER A 38 -10.58 -0.61 16.24
CA SER A 38 -10.80 0.07 14.96
C SER A 38 -9.86 -0.48 13.90
N VAL A 39 -10.43 -1.21 12.93
CA VAL A 39 -9.72 -1.71 11.75
C VAL A 39 -9.10 -0.55 10.95
N PRO A 40 -9.80 0.57 10.67
CA PRO A 40 -9.20 1.67 9.92
C PRO A 40 -8.05 2.40 10.65
N ASP A 41 -8.08 2.49 11.98
CA ASP A 41 -6.97 3.10 12.74
C ASP A 41 -5.77 2.16 12.82
N THR A 42 -6.04 0.86 12.99
CA THR A 42 -4.99 -0.17 12.98
C THR A 42 -4.30 -0.23 11.62
N ALA A 43 -5.05 -0.26 10.52
CA ALA A 43 -4.49 -0.22 9.17
C ALA A 43 -3.65 1.05 8.91
N PHE A 44 -4.11 2.20 9.41
CA PHE A 44 -3.34 3.45 9.35
C PHE A 44 -2.02 3.33 10.13
N GLY A 45 -2.06 2.76 11.34
CA GLY A 45 -0.87 2.47 12.14
C GLY A 45 0.10 1.53 11.43
N ILE A 46 -0.39 0.46 10.80
CA ILE A 46 0.44 -0.48 10.03
C ILE A 46 1.13 0.25 8.87
N ILE A 47 0.38 0.99 8.05
CA ILE A 47 0.95 1.72 6.91
C ILE A 47 2.01 2.72 7.36
N THR A 48 1.70 3.56 8.35
CA THR A 48 2.67 4.55 8.85
C THR A 48 3.91 3.88 9.46
N GLY A 49 3.75 2.74 10.14
CA GLY A 49 4.86 1.92 10.64
C GLY A 49 5.73 1.31 9.53
N CYS A 50 5.12 0.86 8.43
CA CYS A 50 5.83 0.37 7.26
C CYS A 50 6.62 1.49 6.56
N VAL A 51 6.02 2.68 6.40
CA VAL A 51 6.73 3.85 5.84
C VAL A 51 7.91 4.25 6.73
N TYR A 52 7.73 4.24 8.05
CA TYR A 52 8.82 4.53 8.99
C TYR A 52 9.95 3.50 8.91
N SER A 53 9.61 2.21 8.79
CA SER A 53 10.62 1.15 8.59
C SER A 53 11.39 1.36 7.28
N GLY A 54 10.71 1.70 6.19
CA GLY A 54 11.35 2.02 4.91
C GLY A 54 12.26 3.25 4.98
N PHE A 55 11.83 4.29 5.71
CA PHE A 55 12.66 5.46 5.99
C PHE A 55 13.97 5.07 6.72
N LEU A 56 13.88 4.28 7.79
CA LEU A 56 15.08 3.82 8.51
C LEU A 56 15.98 2.96 7.61
N GLN A 57 15.39 2.08 6.79
CA GLN A 57 16.14 1.24 5.87
C GLN A 57 16.90 2.07 4.82
N ALA A 58 16.31 3.16 4.31
CA ALA A 58 16.98 4.05 3.37
C ALA A 58 18.26 4.68 3.96
N TYR A 59 18.22 5.08 5.24
CA TYR A 59 19.41 5.56 5.96
C TYR A 59 20.42 4.44 6.20
N GLN A 60 19.96 3.26 6.62
CA GLN A 60 20.84 2.11 6.84
C GLN A 60 21.59 1.70 5.57
N ASN A 61 20.93 1.73 4.41
CA ASN A 61 21.55 1.44 3.10
C ASN A 61 22.69 2.42 2.76
N GLN A 62 22.64 3.63 3.30
CA GLN A 62 23.69 4.66 3.17
C GLN A 62 24.71 4.60 4.31
N GLN A 63 24.63 3.59 5.18
CA GLN A 63 25.44 3.46 6.41
C GLN A 63 25.27 4.67 7.35
N GLN A 64 24.07 5.25 7.38
CA GLN A 64 23.72 6.41 8.17
C GLN A 64 22.63 6.09 9.19
N THR A 65 22.45 7.02 10.13
CA THR A 65 21.29 7.05 11.04
C THR A 65 20.63 8.41 10.94
N PRO A 66 19.28 8.48 10.97
CA PRO A 66 18.58 9.75 10.88
C PRO A 66 18.85 10.63 12.11
N SER A 67 19.06 11.91 11.89
CA SER A 67 19.17 12.91 12.94
C SER A 67 17.80 13.32 13.50
N LEU A 68 17.78 14.08 14.60
CA LEU A 68 16.53 14.59 15.18
C LEU A 68 15.78 15.50 14.19
N GLU A 69 16.50 16.30 13.39
CA GLU A 69 15.91 17.14 12.36
C GLU A 69 15.28 16.31 11.23
N ASP A 70 15.94 15.22 10.80
CA ASP A 70 15.39 14.30 9.80
C ASP A 70 14.09 13.67 10.30
N MET A 71 14.05 13.23 11.57
CA MET A 71 12.85 12.66 12.19
C MET A 71 11.70 13.67 12.27
N LYS A 72 12.00 14.94 12.58
CA LYS A 72 10.99 16.01 12.60
C LYS A 72 10.41 16.25 11.21
N GLU A 73 11.26 16.23 10.18
CA GLU A 73 10.82 16.39 8.79
C GLU A 73 10.01 15.19 8.30
N PHE A 74 10.43 13.97 8.61
CA PHE A 74 9.67 12.75 8.35
C PHE A 74 8.26 12.83 8.95
N ASN A 75 8.16 13.21 10.22
CA ASN A 75 6.86 13.36 10.90
C ASN A 75 5.97 14.42 10.24
N LYS A 76 6.58 15.49 9.70
CA LYS A 76 5.84 16.50 8.94
C LYS A 76 5.27 15.92 7.65
N ILE A 77 6.08 15.18 6.88
CA ILE A 77 5.65 14.50 5.65
C ILE A 77 4.49 13.55 5.95
N ILE A 78 4.62 12.68 6.96
CA ILE A 78 3.55 11.75 7.36
C ILE A 78 2.28 12.51 7.76
N LYS A 79 2.40 13.58 8.55
CA LYS A 79 1.26 14.40 8.97
C LYS A 79 0.53 15.04 7.79
N GLU A 80 1.27 15.54 6.80
CA GLU A 80 0.70 16.14 5.58
C GLU A 80 -0.01 15.09 4.71
N ARG A 81 0.50 13.86 4.67
CA ARG A 81 -0.05 12.75 3.86
C ARG A 81 -1.12 11.93 4.58
N ALA A 82 -1.22 12.05 5.91
CA ALA A 82 -2.15 11.28 6.74
C ALA A 82 -3.62 11.32 6.28
N PRO A 83 -4.20 12.47 5.86
CA PRO A 83 -5.56 12.50 5.36
C PRO A 83 -5.77 11.64 4.11
N LEU A 84 -4.78 11.59 3.21
CA LEU A 84 -4.85 10.79 1.99
C LEU A 84 -4.76 9.29 2.30
N ILE A 85 -3.85 8.91 3.21
CA ILE A 85 -3.74 7.52 3.70
C ILE A 85 -5.07 7.09 4.32
N LYS A 86 -5.62 7.92 5.22
CA LYS A 86 -6.87 7.59 5.92
C LYS A 86 -8.04 7.48 4.95
N LYS A 87 -8.13 8.38 3.98
CA LYS A 87 -9.16 8.33 2.93
C LYS A 87 -9.09 7.02 2.15
N ALA A 88 -7.91 6.61 1.71
CA ALA A 88 -7.74 5.39 0.93
C ALA A 88 -8.15 4.12 1.69
N ILE A 89 -7.88 4.07 3.00
CA ILE A 89 -8.32 2.97 3.88
C ILE A 89 -9.85 2.94 4.03
N LEU A 90 -10.50 4.09 4.16
CA LEU A 90 -11.96 4.19 4.39
C LEU A 90 -12.76 4.00 3.10
N GLU A 91 -12.20 4.44 1.97
CA GLU A 91 -12.80 4.40 0.64
C GLU A 91 -11.92 3.53 -0.27
N PRO A 92 -11.85 2.20 -0.05
CA PRO A 92 -11.07 1.32 -0.90
C PRO A 92 -11.55 1.48 -2.35
N ARG A 93 -10.60 1.77 -3.25
CA ARG A 93 -10.90 1.82 -4.68
C ARG A 93 -11.42 0.46 -5.09
N LYS A 94 -12.64 0.39 -5.60
CA LYS A 94 -13.11 -0.81 -6.30
C LYS A 94 -12.15 -1.05 -7.45
N PHE A 95 -11.27 -2.03 -7.34
CA PHE A 95 -10.59 -2.55 -8.51
C PHE A 95 -11.70 -3.09 -9.43
N GLU A 96 -11.86 -2.48 -10.60
CA GLU A 96 -12.61 -3.14 -11.65
C GLU A 96 -11.79 -4.38 -12.02
N ASP A 97 -12.31 -5.55 -11.66
CA ASP A 97 -11.84 -6.83 -12.15
C ASP A 97 -11.83 -6.74 -13.68
N SER A 98 -10.64 -6.58 -14.25
CA SER A 98 -10.43 -6.81 -15.67
C SER A 98 -10.60 -8.32 -15.89
N LYS A 99 -11.85 -8.73 -16.11
CA LYS A 99 -12.18 -10.05 -16.62
C LYS A 99 -11.34 -10.29 -17.87
N LYS A 100 -10.36 -11.18 -17.76
CA LYS A 100 -9.81 -11.86 -18.93
C LYS A 100 -10.96 -12.67 -19.52
N GLU A 101 -11.54 -12.19 -20.60
CA GLU A 101 -12.31 -13.04 -21.50
C GLU A 101 -11.34 -14.09 -22.05
N THR A 102 -11.44 -15.32 -21.53
CA THR A 102 -10.97 -16.51 -22.23
C THR A 102 -11.89 -16.71 -23.42
N ASP A 103 -11.36 -16.42 -24.61
CA ASP A 103 -11.96 -16.71 -25.90
C ASP A 103 -11.90 -18.24 -26.11
N ASP A 104 -12.89 -18.96 -25.57
CA ASP A 104 -13.11 -20.38 -25.86
C ASP A 104 -13.71 -20.48 -27.26
N ASN A 105 -12.83 -20.65 -28.26
CA ASN A 105 -13.22 -20.91 -29.63
C ASN A 105 -12.64 -22.26 -30.08
N GLN A 106 -13.34 -23.35 -29.76
CA GLN A 106 -13.25 -24.62 -30.49
C GLN A 106 -14.65 -25.25 -30.58
N ASP A 107 -15.41 -24.82 -31.59
CA ASP A 107 -16.51 -25.61 -32.14
C ASP A 107 -15.89 -26.74 -32.97
N ILE A 108 -15.71 -27.92 -32.35
CA ILE A 108 -15.42 -29.17 -33.06
C ILE A 108 -16.77 -29.79 -33.38
N THR A 109 -17.29 -29.51 -34.57
CA THR A 109 -18.39 -30.29 -35.14
C THR A 109 -17.84 -31.64 -35.61
N THR A 110 -17.95 -32.65 -34.76
CA THR A 110 -18.06 -34.04 -35.19
C THR A 110 -19.48 -34.48 -34.93
N ASP A 111 -20.27 -34.71 -35.98
CA ASP A 111 -21.15 -35.88 -35.97
C ASP A 111 -21.37 -36.43 -37.38
N ASN A 112 -21.28 -37.74 -37.47
CA ASN A 112 -21.28 -38.57 -38.64
C ASN A 112 -22.33 -39.66 -38.38
N SER A 113 -23.50 -39.55 -39.01
CA SER A 113 -24.53 -40.60 -39.11
C SER A 113 -25.44 -40.23 -40.28
N GLY A 114 -25.72 -41.03 -41.30
CA GLY A 114 -25.77 -42.48 -41.41
C GLY A 114 -27.15 -42.85 -41.96
N LEU A 115 -27.28 -42.90 -43.30
CA LEU A 115 -28.19 -43.72 -44.13
C LEU A 115 -28.16 -43.23 -45.59
#